data_AF-A0A7D9HVN4-F1
#
_entry.id   AF-A0A7D9HVN4-F1
#
_cell.length_a   1.000
_cell.length_b   1.000
_cell.length_c   1.000
_cell.angle_alpha   90.00
_cell.angle_beta   90.00
_cell.angle_gamma   90.00
#
_symmetry.space_group_name_H-M   'P 1'
#
loop_
_entity.id
_entity.type
_entity.pdbx_description
1 polymer ?
#
loop_
_entity_poly.entity_id
_entity_poly.type
_entity_poly.pdbx_seq_one_letter_code
_entity_poly.pdbx_strand_id
1 'polypeptide(L)'
;MSKIFRRKGLALLSGILCLLATGIIVTVLINDPHKPETRPWSAWVQANFTRTIQVNGVNQVLAKTGWVYFGLFKGYKEKSYSGNYQGLRTEYFEVFKEFDNVFNLKILYAVIGCLVVGGIVLILSAGLSFYNEFTKSSYVILGSVGLYIFNGVAFFFMLCAVGLFSGLYHQQIKKNVLKSSEIDEGFNSEDNASLKFSFWILVGACFLPLINMLLTFLNSARAKSYFNKTTTIPTSNVDGMMLY
;
A
#
# COMPACT_ATOMS: atom_id res chain seq x y z
N MET A 1 22.53 -35.75 -3.90
CA MET A 1 22.15 -34.57 -3.07
C MET A 1 21.26 -33.52 -3.76
N SER A 2 20.68 -33.75 -4.95
CA SER A 2 19.89 -32.71 -5.67
C SER A 2 18.36 -32.85 -5.60
N LYS A 3 17.81 -33.78 -4.81
CA LYS A 3 16.35 -34.04 -4.76
C LYS A 3 15.60 -33.43 -3.57
N ILE A 4 16.29 -32.82 -2.59
CA ILE A 4 15.65 -32.25 -1.39
C ILE A 4 15.15 -30.81 -1.60
N PHE A 5 15.62 -30.11 -2.64
CA PHE A 5 15.32 -28.68 -2.85
C PHE A 5 14.06 -28.37 -3.68
N ARG A 6 13.32 -29.37 -4.18
CA ARG A 6 12.35 -29.14 -5.26
C ARG A 6 10.91 -28.79 -4.85
N ARG A 7 10.58 -28.78 -3.56
CA ARG A 7 9.27 -28.31 -3.05
C ARG A 7 9.35 -27.33 -1.87
N LYS A 8 10.48 -27.31 -1.15
CA LYS A 8 10.60 -26.69 0.18
C LYS A 8 11.00 -25.21 0.23
N GLY A 9 11.33 -24.61 -0.91
CA GLY A 9 11.79 -23.22 -0.95
C GLY A 9 10.66 -22.21 -1.16
N LEU A 10 9.58 -22.63 -1.81
CA LEU A 10 8.65 -21.69 -2.44
C LEU A 10 7.49 -21.29 -1.53
N ALA A 11 7.06 -22.18 -0.62
CA ALA A 11 6.13 -21.81 0.44
C ALA A 11 6.84 -20.90 1.47
N LEU A 12 8.10 -21.19 1.80
CA LEU A 12 8.92 -20.31 2.63
C LEU A 12 9.09 -18.91 2.00
N LEU A 13 9.43 -18.84 0.71
CA LEU A 13 9.53 -17.57 -0.03
C LEU A 13 8.19 -16.81 -0.07
N SER A 14 7.07 -17.53 -0.27
CA SER A 14 5.73 -16.96 -0.18
C SER A 14 5.45 -16.32 1.19
N GLY A 15 5.81 -17.01 2.28
CA GLY A 15 5.67 -16.49 3.63
C GLY A 15 6.51 -15.24 3.88
N ILE A 16 7.76 -15.23 3.41
CA ILE A 16 8.64 -14.05 3.49
C ILE A 16 8.04 -12.86 2.72
N LEU A 17 7.52 -13.08 1.51
CA LEU A 17 6.89 -12.00 0.73
C LEU A 17 5.67 -11.40 1.45
N CYS A 18 4.84 -12.22 2.10
CA CYS A 18 3.72 -11.75 2.91
C CYS A 18 4.18 -10.92 4.11
N LEU A 19 5.23 -11.35 4.81
CA LEU A 19 5.80 -10.60 5.94
C LEU A 19 6.42 -9.27 5.49
N LEU A 20 7.12 -9.26 4.35
CA LEU A 20 7.66 -8.04 3.75
C LEU A 20 6.54 -7.05 3.40
N ALA A 21 5.49 -7.51 2.73
CA ALA A 21 4.32 -6.68 2.39
C ALA A 21 3.65 -6.11 3.66
N THR A 22 3.51 -6.94 4.70
CA THR A 22 2.97 -6.50 6.00
C THR A 22 3.87 -5.45 6.65
N GLY A 23 5.19 -5.67 6.66
CA GLY A 23 6.17 -4.72 7.19
C GLY A 23 6.12 -3.37 6.47
N ILE A 24 5.90 -3.38 5.15
CA ILE A 24 5.72 -2.15 4.37
C ILE A 24 4.42 -1.44 4.78
N ILE A 25 3.28 -2.14 4.90
CA ILE A 25 2.02 -1.55 5.36
C ILE A 25 2.18 -0.90 6.73
N VAL A 26 2.79 -1.62 7.69
CA VAL A 26 3.03 -1.13 9.04
C VAL A 26 3.93 0.11 9.00
N THR A 27 4.99 0.08 8.18
CA THR A 27 5.88 1.24 8.01
C THR A 27 5.11 2.43 7.46
N VAL A 28 4.28 2.23 6.44
CA VAL A 28 3.48 3.29 5.81
C VAL A 28 2.43 3.88 6.76
N LEU A 29 1.89 3.08 7.68
CA LEU A 29 0.93 3.53 8.70
C LEU A 29 1.58 4.31 9.85
N ILE A 30 2.78 3.91 10.27
CA ILE A 30 3.46 4.51 11.44
C ILE A 30 4.29 5.73 11.03
N ASN A 31 4.86 5.70 9.83
CA ASN A 31 5.85 6.68 9.40
C ASN A 31 5.17 7.96 8.93
N ASP A 32 4.69 8.76 9.88
CA ASP A 32 4.17 10.09 9.65
C ASP A 32 5.25 11.16 9.80
N PRO A 33 5.19 12.25 9.01
CA PRO A 33 6.10 13.37 9.12
C PRO A 33 5.89 14.10 10.46
N HIS A 34 6.84 13.94 11.39
CA HIS A 34 6.75 14.54 12.73
C HIS A 34 7.71 15.71 12.94
N LYS A 35 8.77 15.85 12.14
CA LYS A 35 9.72 16.98 12.20
C LYS A 35 10.09 17.47 10.79
N PRO A 36 10.44 18.75 10.61
CA PRO A 36 10.97 19.24 9.33
C PRO A 36 12.29 18.54 8.95
N GLU A 37 13.09 18.12 9.93
CA GLU A 37 14.31 17.30 9.73
C GLU A 37 14.00 15.86 9.32
N THR A 38 12.82 15.33 9.65
CA THR A 38 12.40 14.02 9.13
C THR A 38 12.10 14.18 7.65
N ARG A 39 13.01 13.64 6.84
CA ARG A 39 13.07 13.80 5.40
C ARG A 39 11.69 13.54 4.75
N PRO A 40 11.29 14.28 3.69
CA PRO A 40 9.95 14.30 3.07
C PRO A 40 9.42 12.97 2.50
N TRP A 41 10.16 11.88 2.67
CA TRP A 41 9.80 10.53 2.21
C TRP A 41 8.71 9.88 3.08
N SER A 42 8.54 10.32 4.34
CA SER A 42 7.48 9.82 5.23
C SER A 42 6.10 10.41 4.91
N ALA A 43 6.05 11.54 4.19
CA ALA A 43 4.79 12.17 3.83
C ALA A 43 4.01 11.33 2.81
N TRP A 44 2.69 11.35 2.96
CA TRP A 44 1.76 10.85 1.95
C TRP A 44 1.43 11.94 0.93
N VAL A 45 1.31 13.18 1.40
CA VAL A 45 0.96 14.35 0.59
C VAL A 45 1.87 15.52 0.94
N GLN A 46 2.26 16.28 -0.08
CA GLN A 46 2.79 17.64 0.05
C GLN A 46 1.88 18.61 -0.70
N ALA A 47 1.47 19.71 -0.07
CA ALA A 47 0.89 20.84 -0.79
C ALA A 47 1.71 22.10 -0.58
N ASN A 48 1.86 22.90 -1.65
CA ASN A 48 2.53 24.19 -1.57
C ASN A 48 1.49 25.31 -1.42
N PHE A 49 1.84 26.32 -0.63
CA PHE A 49 1.00 27.49 -0.42
C PHE A 49 1.46 28.66 -1.28
N THR A 50 0.50 29.34 -1.86
CA THR A 50 0.63 30.70 -2.38
C THR A 50 -0.18 31.62 -1.49
N ARG A 51 0.17 32.91 -1.47
CA ARG A 51 -0.57 33.89 -0.68
C ARG A 51 -0.84 35.09 -1.55
N THR A 52 -2.07 35.55 -1.59
CA THR A 52 -2.44 36.79 -2.23
C THR A 52 -2.49 37.87 -1.16
N ILE A 53 -1.66 38.90 -1.32
CA ILE A 53 -1.69 40.08 -0.45
C ILE A 53 -2.08 41.31 -1.28
N GLN A 54 -2.72 42.26 -0.63
CA GLN A 54 -3.03 43.56 -1.23
C GLN A 54 -1.87 44.52 -0.94
N VAL A 55 -1.15 44.94 -1.99
CA VAL A 55 -0.11 45.98 -1.88
C VAL A 55 -0.58 47.17 -2.70
N ASN A 56 -0.78 48.32 -2.05
CA ASN A 56 -1.22 49.56 -2.71
C ASN A 56 -2.51 49.39 -3.56
N GLY A 57 -3.46 48.59 -3.08
CA GLY A 57 -4.73 48.32 -3.78
C GLY A 57 -4.64 47.36 -4.97
N VAL A 58 -3.46 46.75 -5.20
CA VAL A 58 -3.25 45.72 -6.22
C VAL A 58 -3.05 44.37 -5.54
N ASN A 59 -3.82 43.37 -5.97
CA ASN A 59 -3.61 41.98 -5.59
C ASN A 59 -2.28 41.49 -6.14
N GLN A 60 -1.32 41.23 -5.25
CA GLN A 60 -0.06 40.57 -5.60
C GLN A 60 -0.08 39.14 -5.08
N VAL A 61 0.13 38.18 -5.99
CA VAL A 61 0.26 36.77 -5.63
C VAL A 61 1.72 36.49 -5.31
N LEU A 62 2.01 36.19 -4.06
CA LEU A 62 3.33 35.74 -3.63
C LEU A 62 3.46 34.26 -3.95
N ALA A 63 4.32 33.98 -4.92
CA ALA A 63 4.70 32.63 -5.27
C ALA A 63 5.45 31.98 -4.09
N LYS A 64 4.96 30.83 -3.64
CA LYS A 64 5.59 29.93 -2.64
C LYS A 64 5.82 30.58 -1.28
N THR A 65 4.75 30.73 -0.51
CA THR A 65 4.74 31.26 0.85
C THR A 65 4.82 30.18 1.93
N GLY A 66 4.83 28.90 1.55
CA GLY A 66 4.96 27.80 2.49
C GLY A 66 4.66 26.44 1.89
N TRP A 67 4.67 25.42 2.73
CA TRP A 67 4.31 24.04 2.39
C TRP A 67 3.66 23.33 3.56
N VAL A 68 2.87 22.31 3.25
CA VAL A 68 2.34 21.37 4.23
C VAL A 68 2.71 19.95 3.81
N TYR A 69 3.19 19.19 4.78
CA TYR A 69 3.46 17.77 4.66
C TYR A 69 2.61 17.03 5.68
N PHE A 70 1.86 16.03 5.22
CA PHE A 70 1.11 15.19 6.13
C PHE A 70 1.12 13.73 5.69
N GLY A 71 1.09 12.87 6.70
CA GLY A 71 0.85 11.43 6.56
C GLY A 71 -0.60 11.10 6.86
N LEU A 72 -0.85 9.98 7.53
CA LEU A 72 -2.21 9.53 7.81
C LEU A 72 -2.76 10.07 9.13
N PHE A 73 -1.90 10.25 10.15
CA PHE A 73 -2.32 10.72 11.47
C PHE A 73 -1.73 12.08 11.83
N LYS A 74 -0.48 12.35 11.42
CA LYS A 74 0.23 13.59 11.76
C LYS A 74 0.79 14.30 10.54
N GLY A 75 0.95 15.61 10.67
CA GLY A 75 1.59 16.46 9.69
C GLY A 75 2.22 17.69 10.30
N TYR A 76 2.93 18.43 9.46
CA TYR A 76 3.43 19.75 9.79
C TYR A 76 3.27 20.69 8.60
N LYS A 77 3.08 21.96 8.89
CA LYS A 77 3.01 23.04 7.89
C LYS A 77 4.02 24.11 8.25
N GLU A 78 4.66 24.67 7.24
CA GLU A 78 5.59 25.78 7.37
C GLU A 78 5.06 26.93 6.54
N LYS A 79 4.80 28.06 7.20
CA LYS A 79 4.24 29.25 6.57
C LYS A 79 5.13 30.45 6.80
N SER A 80 5.32 31.25 5.75
CA SER A 80 5.88 32.59 5.85
C SER A 80 4.78 33.64 5.78
N TYR A 81 4.69 34.46 6.82
CA TYR A 81 3.80 35.61 6.88
C TYR A 81 4.43 36.88 6.29
N SER A 82 5.76 36.90 6.12
CA SER A 82 6.55 38.05 5.65
C SER A 82 6.70 38.10 4.12
N GLY A 83 6.26 37.05 3.42
CA GLY A 83 6.37 36.99 1.95
C GLY A 83 7.77 36.64 1.43
N ASN A 84 8.79 36.70 2.28
CA ASN A 84 10.12 36.13 2.05
C ASN A 84 10.29 34.86 2.91
N TYR A 85 11.12 33.90 2.50
CA TYR A 85 11.40 32.66 3.28
C TYR A 85 12.01 32.91 4.68
N GLN A 86 12.27 34.17 5.04
CA GLN A 86 12.74 34.58 6.36
C GLN A 86 11.55 34.60 7.34
N GLY A 87 11.56 33.68 8.31
CA GLY A 87 10.53 33.59 9.36
C GLY A 87 9.47 32.51 9.14
N LEU A 88 9.83 31.39 8.51
CA LEU A 88 8.96 30.20 8.45
C LEU A 88 8.58 29.76 9.86
N ARG A 89 7.27 29.75 10.15
CA ARG A 89 6.74 29.17 11.38
C ARG A 89 6.27 27.76 11.09
N THR A 90 6.91 26.79 11.76
CA THR A 90 6.53 25.38 11.71
C THR A 90 5.41 25.14 12.72
N GLU A 91 4.28 24.65 12.24
CA GLU A 91 3.14 24.25 13.07
C GLU A 91 2.89 22.76 12.86
N TYR A 92 2.79 22.03 13.97
CA TYR A 92 2.50 20.60 13.98
C TYR A 92 1.02 20.40 14.22
N PHE A 93 0.42 19.47 13.48
CA PHE A 93 -1.01 19.20 13.60
C PHE A 93 -1.29 17.70 13.48
N GLU A 94 -2.42 17.31 14.06
CA GLU A 94 -3.00 15.99 13.86
C GLU A 94 -4.01 16.08 12.72
N VAL A 95 -3.85 15.22 11.71
CA VAL A 95 -4.64 15.22 10.47
C VAL A 95 -6.14 15.15 10.77
N PHE A 96 -6.55 14.31 11.72
CA PHE A 96 -7.96 14.18 12.11
C PHE A 96 -8.54 15.43 12.75
N LYS A 97 -7.75 16.17 13.54
CA LYS A 97 -8.23 17.42 14.18
C LYS A 97 -8.19 18.59 13.20
N GLU A 98 -7.16 18.65 12.37
CA GLU A 98 -6.94 19.73 11.43
C GLU A 98 -7.99 19.72 10.31
N PHE A 99 -8.39 18.54 9.86
CA PHE A 99 -9.21 18.37 8.66
C PHE A 99 -10.65 17.89 8.92
N ASP A 100 -11.13 17.93 10.17
CA ASP A 100 -12.48 17.51 10.58
C ASP A 100 -13.62 18.20 9.78
N ASN A 101 -13.34 19.37 9.19
CA ASN A 101 -14.27 20.10 8.33
C ASN A 101 -13.72 20.42 6.92
N VAL A 102 -12.56 19.87 6.55
CA VAL A 102 -11.88 20.19 5.27
C VAL A 102 -12.09 19.09 4.23
N PHE A 103 -11.96 17.83 4.63
CA PHE A 103 -12.21 16.69 3.75
C PHE A 103 -12.89 15.54 4.48
N ASN A 104 -13.42 14.58 3.75
CA ASN A 104 -14.24 13.53 4.31
C ASN A 104 -13.39 12.52 5.10
N LEU A 105 -13.29 12.73 6.41
CA LEU A 105 -12.55 11.85 7.32
C LEU A 105 -13.05 10.41 7.30
N LYS A 106 -14.32 10.15 6.94
CA LYS A 106 -14.85 8.78 6.84
C LYS A 106 -14.11 7.97 5.79
N ILE A 107 -13.68 8.60 4.69
CA ILE A 107 -12.87 7.95 3.65
C ILE A 107 -11.48 7.63 4.20
N LEU A 108 -10.88 8.53 4.98
CA LEU A 108 -9.57 8.30 5.60
C LEU A 108 -9.62 7.15 6.62
N TYR A 109 -10.67 7.08 7.45
CA TYR A 109 -10.91 5.93 8.34
C TYR A 109 -11.09 4.63 7.56
N ALA A 110 -11.81 4.66 6.43
CA ALA A 110 -11.96 3.49 5.57
C ALA A 110 -10.63 3.04 4.97
N VAL A 111 -9.77 3.96 4.53
CA VAL A 111 -8.40 3.65 4.05
C VAL A 111 -7.60 2.94 5.14
N ILE A 112 -7.60 3.47 6.37
CA ILE A 112 -6.90 2.85 7.52
C ILE A 112 -7.47 1.46 7.80
N GLY A 113 -8.80 1.32 7.84
CA GLY A 113 -9.47 0.05 8.05
C GLY A 113 -9.10 -0.99 7.00
N CYS A 114 -9.11 -0.62 5.72
CA CYS A 114 -8.70 -1.50 4.63
C CYS A 114 -7.23 -1.96 4.77
N LEU A 115 -6.32 -1.06 5.15
CA LEU A 115 -4.91 -1.42 5.35
C LEU A 115 -4.70 -2.35 6.54
N VAL A 116 -5.41 -2.13 7.65
CA VAL A 116 -5.33 -3.00 8.83
C VAL A 116 -5.87 -4.40 8.50
N VAL A 117 -7.04 -4.48 7.86
CA VAL A 117 -7.62 -5.77 7.44
C VAL A 117 -6.70 -6.48 6.44
N GLY A 118 -6.18 -5.77 5.44
CA GLY A 118 -5.23 -6.31 4.48
C GLY A 118 -3.95 -6.85 5.14
N GLY A 119 -3.41 -6.12 6.12
CA GLY A 119 -2.25 -6.54 6.90
C GLY A 119 -2.51 -7.81 7.71
N ILE A 120 -3.66 -7.92 8.40
CA ILE A 120 -4.04 -9.12 9.14
C ILE A 120 -4.14 -10.34 8.21
N VAL A 121 -4.79 -10.16 7.06
CA VAL A 121 -4.94 -11.21 6.04
C VAL A 121 -3.57 -11.67 5.50
N LEU A 122 -2.61 -10.75 5.33
CA LEU A 122 -1.24 -11.11 4.93
C LEU A 122 -0.48 -11.88 6.02
N ILE A 123 -0.67 -11.56 7.29
CA ILE A 123 -0.08 -12.31 8.41
C ILE A 123 -0.64 -13.73 8.43
N LEU A 124 -1.96 -13.89 8.26
CA LEU A 124 -2.60 -15.20 8.17
C LEU A 124 -2.07 -16.00 6.96
N SER A 125 -1.90 -15.33 5.82
CA SER A 125 -1.29 -15.92 4.61
C SER A 125 0.15 -16.38 4.87
N ALA A 126 0.95 -15.59 5.58
CA ALA A 126 2.32 -15.98 5.96
C ALA A 126 2.32 -17.22 6.86
N GLY A 127 1.43 -17.28 7.86
CA GLY A 127 1.28 -18.42 8.75
C GLY A 127 0.89 -19.70 7.99
N LEU A 128 -0.06 -19.60 7.05
CA LEU A 128 -0.44 -20.71 6.17
C LEU A 128 0.69 -21.16 5.26
N SER A 129 1.48 -20.22 4.74
CA SER A 129 2.65 -20.53 3.91
C SER A 129 3.70 -21.32 4.69
N PHE A 130 3.99 -20.94 5.93
CA PHE A 130 4.90 -21.71 6.78
C PHE A 130 4.30 -23.06 7.19
N TYR A 131 3.01 -23.10 7.52
CA TYR A 131 2.34 -24.37 7.84
C TYR A 131 2.44 -25.38 6.69
N ASN A 132 2.22 -24.93 5.45
CA ASN A 132 2.34 -25.74 4.25
C ASN A 132 3.75 -26.24 3.94
N GLU A 133 4.77 -25.54 4.43
CA GLU A 133 6.16 -25.94 4.29
C GLU A 133 6.49 -27.15 5.19
N PHE A 134 5.99 -27.14 6.43
CA PHE A 134 6.30 -28.17 7.42
C PHE A 134 5.32 -29.35 7.42
N THR A 135 4.07 -29.14 6.95
CA THR A 135 3.02 -30.15 7.04
C THR A 135 2.45 -30.49 5.67
N LYS A 136 2.23 -31.80 5.40
CA LYS A 136 1.40 -32.20 4.24
C LYS A 136 -0.04 -31.80 4.53
N SER A 137 -0.52 -30.75 3.86
CA SER A 137 -1.90 -30.33 4.00
C SER A 137 -2.87 -31.42 3.54
N SER A 138 -3.76 -31.86 4.44
CA SER A 138 -4.88 -32.77 4.15
C SER A 138 -6.15 -32.01 3.71
N TYR A 139 -6.22 -30.70 3.98
CA TYR A 139 -7.39 -29.86 3.72
C TYR A 139 -7.15 -28.88 2.55
N VAL A 140 -8.14 -28.72 1.68
CA VAL A 140 -8.06 -27.87 0.47
C VAL A 140 -7.75 -26.40 0.81
N ILE A 141 -8.37 -25.88 1.87
CA ILE A 141 -8.19 -24.49 2.33
C ILE A 141 -6.81 -24.29 2.94
N LEU A 142 -6.25 -25.27 3.65
CA LEU A 142 -4.90 -25.13 4.19
C LEU A 142 -3.84 -25.27 3.10
N GLY A 143 -4.17 -25.84 1.93
CA GLY A 143 -3.24 -25.99 0.81
C GLY A 143 -3.04 -24.73 -0.04
N SER A 144 -2.66 -24.92 -1.30
CA SER A 144 -2.35 -23.84 -2.25
C SER A 144 -3.55 -22.94 -2.60
N VAL A 145 -4.78 -23.44 -2.42
CA VAL A 145 -6.01 -22.68 -2.69
C VAL A 145 -6.21 -21.60 -1.64
N GLY A 146 -5.95 -21.89 -0.36
CA GLY A 146 -6.02 -20.88 0.71
C GLY A 146 -5.08 -19.72 0.46
N LEU A 147 -3.81 -20.00 0.14
CA LEU A 147 -2.83 -18.96 -0.18
C LEU A 147 -3.30 -18.05 -1.31
N TYR A 148 -3.98 -18.60 -2.30
CA TYR A 148 -4.58 -17.84 -3.39
C TYR A 148 -5.69 -16.89 -2.89
N ILE A 149 -6.59 -17.40 -2.06
CA ILE A 149 -7.71 -16.63 -1.50
C ILE A 149 -7.19 -15.53 -0.58
N PHE A 150 -6.32 -15.84 0.39
CA PHE A 150 -5.82 -14.85 1.35
C PHE A 150 -4.99 -13.76 0.65
N ASN A 151 -4.10 -14.11 -0.29
CA ASN A 151 -3.38 -13.08 -1.05
C ASN A 151 -4.31 -12.25 -1.95
N GLY A 152 -5.36 -12.85 -2.53
CA GLY A 152 -6.36 -12.12 -3.32
C GLY A 152 -7.20 -11.15 -2.50
N VAL A 153 -7.63 -11.57 -1.31
CA VAL A 153 -8.37 -10.72 -0.37
C VAL A 153 -7.47 -9.58 0.12
N ALA A 154 -6.22 -9.87 0.49
CA ALA A 154 -5.26 -8.84 0.89
C ALA A 154 -5.02 -7.82 -0.24
N PHE A 155 -4.79 -8.30 -1.46
CA PHE A 155 -4.64 -7.45 -2.64
C PHE A 155 -5.85 -6.54 -2.85
N PHE A 156 -7.06 -7.09 -2.76
CA PHE A 156 -8.31 -6.32 -2.92
C PHE A 156 -8.41 -5.19 -1.89
N PHE A 157 -8.17 -5.48 -0.61
CA PHE A 157 -8.21 -4.46 0.45
C PHE A 157 -7.13 -3.38 0.27
N MET A 158 -5.91 -3.76 -0.10
CA MET A 158 -4.85 -2.79 -0.40
C MET A 158 -5.20 -1.91 -1.61
N LEU A 159 -5.78 -2.49 -2.66
CA LEU A 159 -6.21 -1.75 -3.84
C LEU A 159 -7.38 -0.81 -3.53
N CYS A 160 -8.33 -1.23 -2.69
CA CYS A 160 -9.39 -0.35 -2.18
C CYS A 160 -8.80 0.82 -1.39
N ALA A 161 -7.82 0.59 -0.52
CA ALA A 161 -7.17 1.66 0.24
C ALA A 161 -6.49 2.69 -0.70
N VAL A 162 -5.74 2.21 -1.70
CA VAL A 162 -5.10 3.08 -2.71
C VAL A 162 -6.15 3.85 -3.53
N GLY A 163 -7.22 3.18 -3.96
CA GLY A 163 -8.30 3.80 -4.74
C GLY A 163 -9.08 4.85 -3.96
N LEU A 164 -9.45 4.55 -2.72
CA LEU A 164 -10.15 5.48 -1.83
C LEU A 164 -9.28 6.71 -1.52
N PHE A 165 -7.99 6.51 -1.22
CA PHE A 165 -7.09 7.62 -0.96
C PHE A 165 -6.82 8.45 -2.22
N SER A 166 -6.68 7.83 -3.39
CA SER A 166 -6.53 8.54 -4.66
C SER A 166 -7.79 9.36 -5.01
N GLY A 167 -8.98 8.80 -4.77
CA GLY A 167 -10.25 9.52 -4.91
C GLY A 167 -10.34 10.73 -3.97
N LEU A 168 -10.01 10.53 -2.69
CA LEU A 168 -9.92 11.61 -1.69
C LEU A 168 -8.93 12.70 -2.14
N TYR A 169 -7.79 12.28 -2.68
CA TYR A 169 -6.76 13.18 -3.18
C TYR A 169 -7.26 14.05 -4.34
N HIS A 170 -7.83 13.45 -5.38
CA HIS A 170 -8.28 14.17 -6.56
C HIS A 170 -9.51 15.04 -6.30
N GLN A 171 -10.43 14.61 -5.43
CA GLN A 171 -11.68 15.33 -5.21
C GLN A 171 -11.54 16.48 -4.21
N GLN A 172 -10.76 16.30 -3.14
CA GLN A 172 -10.73 17.23 -2.01
C GLN A 172 -9.33 17.81 -1.80
N ILE A 173 -8.32 16.97 -1.58
CA ILE A 173 -6.97 17.43 -1.22
C ILE A 173 -6.32 18.28 -2.32
N LYS A 174 -6.53 17.93 -3.60
CA LYS A 174 -5.98 18.70 -4.73
C LYS A 174 -6.62 20.08 -4.86
N LYS A 175 -7.90 20.22 -4.49
CA LYS A 175 -8.65 21.47 -4.63
C LYS A 175 -8.30 22.45 -3.52
N ASN A 176 -8.33 22.02 -2.27
CA ASN A 176 -7.88 22.87 -1.18
C ASN A 176 -7.53 22.04 0.06
N VAL A 177 -6.35 22.30 0.63
CA VAL A 177 -5.89 21.70 1.91
C VAL A 177 -6.06 22.70 3.06
N LEU A 178 -6.35 23.97 2.77
CA LEU A 178 -6.42 25.02 3.77
C LEU A 178 -7.77 25.05 4.49
N LYS A 179 -7.73 25.45 5.76
CA LYS A 179 -8.95 25.78 6.52
C LYS A 179 -9.56 27.08 5.98
N SER A 180 -10.87 27.26 6.20
CA SER A 180 -11.57 28.51 5.87
C SER A 180 -10.88 29.74 6.47
N SER A 181 -10.40 29.65 7.71
CA SER A 181 -9.66 30.74 8.37
C SER A 181 -8.35 31.10 7.68
N GLU A 182 -7.67 30.14 7.04
CA GLU A 182 -6.41 30.36 6.34
C GLU A 182 -6.64 30.89 4.93
N ILE A 183 -7.78 30.53 4.33
CA ILE A 183 -8.27 31.14 3.08
C ILE A 183 -8.59 32.61 3.31
N ASP A 184 -9.22 32.95 4.44
CA ASP A 184 -9.53 34.33 4.83
C ASP A 184 -8.25 35.17 5.06
N GLU A 185 -7.15 34.54 5.48
CA GLU A 185 -5.81 35.17 5.59
C GLU A 185 -5.11 35.38 4.22
N GLY A 186 -5.76 34.97 3.13
CA GLY A 186 -5.29 35.12 1.76
C GLY A 186 -4.37 33.99 1.28
N PHE A 187 -4.28 32.87 2.01
CA PHE A 187 -3.55 31.69 1.53
C PHE A 187 -4.39 30.89 0.54
N ASN A 188 -3.75 30.39 -0.52
CA ASN A 188 -4.33 29.46 -1.47
C ASN A 188 -3.40 28.25 -1.66
N SER A 189 -3.96 27.06 -1.79
CA SER A 189 -3.22 25.82 -2.07
C SER A 189 -3.75 25.08 -3.30
N GLU A 190 -4.63 25.73 -4.06
CA GLU A 190 -5.33 25.13 -5.19
C GLU A 190 -4.35 24.57 -6.23
N ASP A 191 -4.56 23.31 -6.60
CA ASP A 191 -3.79 22.52 -7.57
C ASP A 191 -2.28 22.34 -7.28
N ASN A 192 -1.80 22.80 -6.11
CA ASN A 192 -0.40 22.70 -5.70
C ASN A 192 -0.13 21.51 -4.76
N ALA A 193 -1.02 20.53 -4.70
CA ALA A 193 -0.82 19.27 -4.00
C ALA A 193 -0.09 18.23 -4.88
N SER A 194 0.74 17.40 -4.25
CA SER A 194 1.45 16.27 -4.87
C SER A 194 1.50 15.07 -3.91
N LEU A 195 1.32 13.87 -4.46
CA LEU A 195 1.49 12.60 -3.73
C LEU A 195 2.98 12.30 -3.50
N LYS A 196 3.31 11.78 -2.33
CA LYS A 196 4.68 11.55 -1.87
C LYS A 196 4.99 10.07 -1.64
N PHE A 197 6.23 9.83 -1.24
CA PHE A 197 6.88 8.53 -1.34
C PHE A 197 6.18 7.42 -0.54
N SER A 198 5.65 7.71 0.67
CA SER A 198 4.88 6.72 1.45
C SER A 198 3.69 6.16 0.68
N PHE A 199 2.98 7.01 -0.08
CA PHE A 199 1.88 6.56 -0.94
C PHE A 199 2.38 5.68 -2.09
N TRP A 200 3.46 6.06 -2.77
CA TRP A 200 4.03 5.28 -3.87
C TRP A 200 4.61 3.94 -3.41
N ILE A 201 5.19 3.88 -2.20
CA ILE A 201 5.60 2.64 -1.56
C ILE A 201 4.40 1.71 -1.37
N LEU A 202 3.27 2.23 -0.89
CA LEU A 202 2.05 1.44 -0.70
C LEU A 202 1.52 0.89 -2.03
N VAL A 203 1.54 1.70 -3.09
CA VAL A 203 1.20 1.26 -4.45
C VAL A 203 2.14 0.13 -4.89
N GLY A 204 3.46 0.28 -4.66
CA GLY A 204 4.46 -0.77 -4.89
C GLY A 204 4.17 -2.04 -4.08
N ALA A 205 3.76 -1.89 -2.82
CA ALA A 205 3.44 -2.99 -1.92
C ALA A 205 2.25 -3.83 -2.40
N CYS A 206 1.29 -3.23 -3.11
CA CYS A 206 0.15 -3.93 -3.69
C CYS A 206 0.56 -5.02 -4.70
N PHE A 207 1.73 -4.90 -5.33
CA PHE A 207 2.22 -5.91 -6.27
C PHE A 207 2.80 -7.15 -5.58
N LEU A 208 3.19 -7.08 -4.30
CA LEU A 208 3.75 -8.24 -3.58
C LEU A 208 2.73 -9.39 -3.44
N PRO A 209 1.48 -9.16 -2.99
CA PRO A 209 0.46 -10.21 -2.96
C PRO A 209 0.13 -10.78 -4.36
N LEU A 210 0.18 -9.95 -5.41
CA LEU A 210 0.00 -10.40 -6.79
C LEU A 210 1.14 -11.31 -7.24
N ILE A 211 2.38 -10.93 -6.99
CA ILE A 211 3.56 -11.76 -7.29
C ILE A 211 3.45 -13.09 -6.52
N ASN A 212 3.02 -13.05 -5.27
CA ASN A 212 2.84 -14.24 -4.46
C ASN A 212 1.76 -15.19 -5.02
N MET A 213 0.67 -14.61 -5.52
CA MET A 213 -0.39 -15.35 -6.21
C MET A 213 0.14 -16.01 -7.50
N LEU A 214 0.91 -15.29 -8.32
CA LEU A 214 1.53 -15.82 -9.54
C LEU A 214 2.53 -16.94 -9.25
N LEU A 215 3.33 -16.80 -8.19
CA LEU A 215 4.27 -17.85 -7.76
C LEU A 215 3.54 -19.14 -7.35
N THR A 216 2.45 -18.98 -6.60
CA THR A 216 1.59 -20.10 -6.19
C THR A 216 0.94 -20.77 -7.40
N PHE A 217 0.51 -19.97 -8.39
CA PHE A 217 -0.04 -20.46 -9.66
C PHE A 217 0.94 -21.33 -10.42
N LEU A 218 2.14 -20.80 -10.69
CA LEU A 218 3.16 -21.47 -11.48
C LEU A 218 3.56 -22.80 -10.85
N ASN A 219 3.60 -22.87 -9.53
CA ASN A 219 3.83 -24.12 -8.81
C ASN A 219 2.70 -25.14 -9.00
N SER A 220 1.45 -24.70 -8.87
CA SER A 220 0.29 -25.58 -9.08
C SER A 220 0.20 -26.09 -10.52
N ALA A 221 0.49 -25.24 -11.52
CA ALA A 221 0.50 -25.59 -12.93
C ALA A 221 1.63 -26.58 -13.28
N ARG A 222 2.83 -26.38 -12.73
CA ARG A 222 3.95 -27.32 -12.88
C ARG A 222 3.61 -28.67 -12.25
N ALA A 223 2.99 -28.70 -11.06
CA ALA A 223 2.56 -29.95 -10.45
C ALA A 223 1.58 -30.71 -11.35
N LYS A 224 0.58 -30.04 -11.93
CA LYS A 224 -0.39 -30.66 -12.83
C LYS A 224 0.23 -31.20 -14.12
N SER A 225 1.19 -30.48 -14.71
CA SER A 225 1.91 -30.92 -15.92
C SER A 225 2.79 -32.15 -15.69
N TYR A 226 3.45 -32.25 -14.53
CA TYR A 226 4.24 -33.43 -14.17
C TYR A 226 3.37 -34.68 -13.93
N PHE A 227 2.20 -34.53 -13.29
CA PHE A 227 1.29 -35.67 -13.07
C PHE A 227 0.64 -36.16 -14.36
N ASN A 228 0.26 -35.27 -15.28
CA ASN A 228 -0.30 -35.68 -16.58
C ASN A 228 0.70 -36.41 -17.49
N LYS A 229 2.01 -36.29 -17.26
CA LYS A 229 3.03 -37.04 -18.01
C LYS A 229 3.24 -38.48 -17.55
N THR A 230 2.64 -38.90 -16.43
CA THR A 230 2.91 -40.21 -15.81
C THR A 230 1.79 -41.24 -16.07
N THR A 231 0.76 -40.87 -16.82
CA THR A 231 -0.35 -41.77 -17.22
C THR A 231 -0.19 -42.20 -18.68
N THR A 232 0.98 -42.77 -19.03
CA THR A 232 1.09 -43.70 -20.16
C THR A 232 1.58 -45.00 -19.56
N ILE A 233 0.64 -45.78 -19.02
CA ILE A 233 0.89 -47.19 -18.70
C ILE A 233 1.22 -47.84 -20.05
N PRO A 234 2.41 -48.42 -20.25
CA PRO A 234 2.64 -49.22 -21.44
C PRO A 234 1.69 -50.41 -21.34
N THR A 235 0.77 -50.53 -22.29
CA THR A 235 0.07 -51.79 -22.54
C THR A 235 1.16 -52.80 -22.91
N SER A 236 1.63 -53.55 -21.92
CA SER A 236 2.50 -54.69 -22.16
C SER A 236 1.74 -55.63 -23.07
N ASN A 237 2.33 -55.88 -24.25
CA ASN A 237 1.95 -56.87 -25.23
C ASN A 237 1.19 -58.05 -24.61
N VAL A 238 -0.11 -58.13 -24.91
CA VAL A 238 -0.86 -59.38 -24.82
C VAL A 238 -0.63 -60.11 -26.14
N ASP A 239 0.62 -60.51 -26.36
CA ASP A 239 0.99 -61.50 -27.38
C ASP A 239 1.57 -62.69 -26.61
N GLY A 240 0.92 -63.84 -26.75
CA GLY A 240 1.51 -65.12 -26.33
C GLY A 240 1.03 -65.71 -25.01
N MET A 241 -0.25 -66.05 -24.90
CA MET A 241 -0.63 -67.31 -24.24
C MET A 241 -1.54 -68.10 -25.18
N MET A 242 -0.91 -68.90 -26.04
CA MET A 242 -1.52 -70.14 -26.52
C MET A 242 -1.60 -71.10 -25.32
N LEU A 243 -2.81 -71.37 -24.85
CA LEU A 243 -3.09 -72.60 -24.10
C LEU A 243 -3.77 -73.56 -25.07
N TYR A 244 -3.01 -74.61 -25.39
CA TYR A 244 -3.47 -75.86 -25.98
C TYR A 244 -4.57 -76.50 -25.14
#